data_AF-A0AAV5MJ58-F1
#
_entry.id   AF-A0AAV5MJ58-F1
#
_cell.length_a   1.000
_cell.length_b   1.000
_cell.length_c   1.000
_cell.angle_alpha   90.00
_cell.angle_beta   90.00
_cell.angle_gamma   90.00
#
_symmetry.space_group_name_H-M   'P 1'
#
loop_
_entity.id
_entity.type
_entity.pdbx_description
1 polymer ?
#
loop_
_entity_poly.entity_id
_entity_poly.type
_entity_poly.pdbx_seq_one_letter_code
_entity_poly.pdbx_strand_id
1 'polypeptide(L)'
;MIESAVGALVKPGCKELCGNVRIPYPFGIGADCSLNKGFVVFCDETFRPPATTLTSIDREVLDISLDRNDHHVRIKVTSEDDRDDTGTGIAVDFRGSPFMFSKMNGNYTKRVEYFPAVLDWAITDEEALRLPNRDGNAFACYQFNFSQYVPGTMRSGQQCFCSDGYEGSPYLPNGCEGKLLQFSLESRDR
;
A
#
# COMPACT_ATOMS: atom_id res chain seq x y z
N MET A 1 -7.41 -2.99 -32.58
CA MET A 1 -6.66 -3.20 -31.34
C MET A 1 -7.70 -3.51 -30.28
N ILE A 2 -7.71 -4.72 -29.73
CA ILE A 2 -8.62 -5.06 -28.64
C ILE A 2 -7.81 -4.79 -27.38
N GLU A 3 -8.05 -3.66 -26.72
CA GLU A 3 -7.51 -3.43 -25.38
C GLU A 3 -8.24 -4.37 -24.43
N SER A 4 -7.49 -5.31 -23.87
CA SER A 4 -7.94 -6.10 -22.73
C SER A 4 -8.10 -5.13 -21.57
N ALA A 5 -9.33 -4.96 -21.09
CA ALA A 5 -9.66 -4.13 -19.93
C ALA A 5 -9.05 -4.75 -18.67
N VAL A 6 -7.88 -4.24 -18.26
CA VAL A 6 -7.22 -4.54 -16.98
C VAL A 6 -7.30 -3.25 -16.18
N GLY A 7 -7.98 -3.29 -15.02
CA GLY A 7 -8.27 -2.06 -14.28
C GLY A 7 -7.03 -1.28 -13.92
N ALA A 8 -7.15 0.05 -14.01
CA ALA A 8 -6.03 0.95 -13.79
C ALA A 8 -5.52 0.80 -12.35
N LEU A 9 -4.28 0.34 -12.20
CA LEU A 9 -3.63 0.20 -10.90
C LEU A 9 -2.80 1.44 -10.53
N VAL A 10 -2.31 2.18 -11.51
CA VAL A 10 -1.38 3.29 -11.36
C VAL A 10 -1.97 4.56 -11.95
N LYS A 11 -1.69 5.71 -11.33
CA LYS A 11 -2.15 7.01 -11.82
C LYS A 11 -1.63 7.24 -13.26
N PRO A 12 -2.47 7.66 -14.22
CA PRO A 12 -2.04 7.90 -15.59
C PRO A 12 -0.83 8.84 -15.68
N GLY A 13 0.17 8.45 -16.48
CA GLY A 13 1.43 9.20 -16.63
C GLY A 13 2.48 8.91 -15.55
N CYS A 14 2.21 8.02 -14.59
CA CYS A 14 3.14 7.64 -13.54
C CYS A 14 3.79 6.28 -13.79
N LYS A 15 5.01 6.10 -13.26
CA LYS A 15 5.75 4.85 -13.35
C LYS A 15 5.18 3.83 -12.35
N GLU A 16 4.95 2.62 -12.84
CA GLU A 16 4.35 1.52 -12.06
C GLU A 16 5.35 0.76 -11.17
N LEU A 17 6.62 0.70 -11.58
CA LEU A 17 7.64 -0.13 -10.95
C LEU A 17 8.83 0.72 -10.50
N CYS A 18 9.38 0.38 -9.35
CA CYS A 18 10.73 0.77 -8.95
C CYS A 18 11.49 -0.49 -8.54
N GLY A 19 12.54 -0.82 -9.30
CA GLY A 19 13.18 -2.13 -9.17
C GLY A 19 12.16 -3.25 -9.39
N ASN A 20 11.94 -4.05 -8.36
CA ASN A 20 11.00 -5.18 -8.39
C ASN A 20 9.69 -4.91 -7.64
N VAL A 21 9.49 -3.69 -7.11
CA VAL A 21 8.32 -3.34 -6.31
C VAL A 21 7.32 -2.60 -7.18
N ARG A 22 6.07 -3.10 -7.20
CA ARG A 22 4.92 -2.45 -7.86
C ARG A 22 4.34 -1.37 -6.95
N ILE A 23 4.08 -0.20 -7.51
CA ILE A 23 3.65 1.00 -6.78
C ILE A 23 2.22 1.37 -7.23
N PRO A 24 1.18 0.76 -6.64
CA PRO A 24 -0.20 1.05 -7.00
C PRO A 24 -0.68 2.37 -6.39
N TYR A 25 -1.59 3.07 -7.04
CA TYR A 25 -2.22 4.26 -6.45
C TYR A 25 -3.07 3.83 -5.23
N PRO A 26 -2.98 4.48 -4.05
CA PRO A 26 -2.63 5.88 -3.81
C PRO A 26 -1.14 6.17 -3.62
N PHE A 27 -0.29 5.13 -3.66
CA PHE A 27 1.16 5.28 -3.67
C PHE A 27 1.64 5.75 -5.03
N GLY A 28 2.77 6.45 -5.05
CA GLY A 28 3.35 6.90 -6.31
C GLY A 28 4.79 7.33 -6.17
N ILE A 29 5.55 7.10 -7.24
CA ILE A 29 6.94 7.56 -7.35
C ILE A 29 6.91 9.08 -7.58
N GLY A 30 7.20 9.83 -6.52
CA GLY A 30 7.10 11.29 -6.51
C GLY A 30 5.70 11.85 -6.15
N ALA A 31 5.69 13.11 -5.71
CA ALA A 31 4.51 13.78 -5.15
C ALA A 31 3.33 13.86 -6.13
N ASP A 32 3.59 14.09 -7.42
CA ASP A 32 2.54 14.20 -8.44
C ASP A 32 1.88 12.86 -8.79
N CYS A 33 2.48 11.75 -8.35
CA CYS A 33 2.00 10.39 -8.60
C CYS A 33 1.30 9.76 -7.39
N SER A 34 1.49 10.34 -6.20
CA SER A 34 0.86 9.92 -4.96
C SER A 34 -0.42 10.69 -4.67
N LEU A 35 -1.31 10.13 -3.86
CA LEU A 35 -2.50 10.85 -3.37
C LEU A 35 -2.14 12.06 -2.49
N ASN A 36 -1.13 11.90 -1.64
CA ASN A 36 -0.61 12.94 -0.75
C ASN A 36 0.81 12.58 -0.28
N LYS A 37 1.43 13.48 0.49
CA LYS A 37 2.81 13.33 1.02
C LYS A 37 3.04 12.05 1.85
N GLY A 38 2.00 11.50 2.46
CA GLY A 38 2.06 10.24 3.21
C GLY A 38 2.36 9.04 2.32
N PHE A 39 1.90 9.05 1.07
CA PHE A 39 2.00 7.93 0.12
C PHE A 39 3.10 8.12 -0.94
N VAL A 40 3.98 9.11 -0.77
CA VAL A 40 5.10 9.34 -1.67
C VAL A 40 6.15 8.24 -1.50
N VAL A 41 6.49 7.61 -2.62
CA VAL A 41 7.60 6.68 -2.74
C VAL A 41 8.76 7.40 -3.43
N PHE A 42 9.93 7.32 -2.83
CA PHE A 42 11.19 7.66 -3.48
C PHE A 42 11.78 6.40 -4.10
N CYS A 43 12.18 6.49 -5.36
CA CYS A 43 12.86 5.42 -6.09
C CYS A 43 14.32 5.79 -6.26
N ASP A 44 15.20 5.14 -5.50
CA ASP A 44 16.63 5.38 -5.57
C ASP A 44 17.27 4.54 -6.67
N GLU A 45 17.46 5.16 -7.83
CA GLU A 45 18.08 4.51 -9.00
C GLU A 45 19.59 4.33 -8.89
N THR A 46 20.23 4.80 -7.80
CA THR A 46 21.66 4.58 -7.56
C THR A 46 21.96 3.15 -7.11
N PHE A 47 20.96 2.44 -6.55
CA PHE A 47 21.05 1.05 -6.16
C PHE A 47 20.69 0.09 -7.31
N ARG A 48 21.17 -1.16 -7.22
CA ARG A 48 20.87 -2.22 -8.19
C ARG A 48 20.42 -3.50 -7.45
N PRO A 49 19.13 -3.89 -7.52
CA PRO A 49 18.03 -3.15 -8.15
C PRO A 49 17.73 -1.81 -7.43
N PRO A 50 17.07 -0.84 -8.09
CA PRO A 50 16.63 0.40 -7.44
C PRO A 50 15.85 0.15 -6.15
N ALA A 51 16.14 0.93 -5.12
CA ALA A 51 15.52 0.79 -3.80
C ALA A 51 14.30 1.70 -3.66
N THR A 52 13.25 1.19 -3.04
CA THR A 52 11.99 1.91 -2.80
C THR A 52 11.88 2.37 -1.36
N THR A 53 11.70 3.66 -1.12
CA THR A 53 11.53 4.21 0.24
C THR A 53 10.20 4.95 0.38
N LEU A 54 9.44 4.66 1.43
CA LEU A 54 8.31 5.51 1.84
C LEU A 54 8.86 6.74 2.54
N THR A 55 8.70 7.92 1.93
CA THR A 55 9.31 9.15 2.45
C THR A 55 8.71 9.63 3.76
N SER A 56 7.48 9.22 4.07
CA SER A 56 6.75 9.65 5.27
C SER A 56 7.21 8.97 6.55
N ILE A 57 7.87 7.82 6.45
CA ILE A 57 8.39 7.03 7.59
C ILE A 57 9.86 6.65 7.43
N ASP A 58 10.49 7.06 6.32
CA ASP A 58 11.88 6.77 5.97
C ASP A 58 12.24 5.28 6.07
N ARG A 59 11.42 4.42 5.44
CA ARG A 59 11.64 2.97 5.43
C ARG A 59 11.57 2.38 4.04
N GLU A 60 12.44 1.40 3.79
CA GLU A 60 12.48 0.64 2.54
C GLU A 60 11.21 -0.21 2.42
N VAL A 61 10.49 -0.06 1.31
CA VAL A 61 9.32 -0.86 0.96
C VAL A 61 9.77 -2.10 0.22
N LEU A 62 9.22 -3.24 0.60
CA LEU A 62 9.49 -4.54 -0.01
C LEU A 62 8.34 -4.97 -0.94
N ASP A 63 7.10 -4.65 -0.55
CA ASP A 63 5.89 -5.04 -1.29
C ASP A 63 4.70 -4.17 -0.87
N ILE A 64 3.78 -3.94 -1.81
CA ILE A 64 2.52 -3.21 -1.59
C ILE A 64 1.40 -4.00 -2.26
N SER A 65 0.36 -4.31 -1.51
CA SER A 65 -0.83 -4.97 -2.06
C SER A 65 -2.11 -4.23 -1.69
N LEU A 66 -2.98 -4.11 -2.70
CA LEU A 66 -4.33 -3.56 -2.59
C LEU A 66 -5.41 -4.64 -2.54
N ASP A 67 -5.01 -5.92 -2.49
CA ASP A 67 -5.95 -7.03 -2.54
C ASP A 67 -6.81 -7.09 -1.27
N ARG A 68 -8.10 -7.38 -1.44
CA ARG A 68 -9.07 -7.51 -0.33
C ARG A 68 -8.60 -8.43 0.79
N ASN A 69 -7.87 -9.49 0.46
CA ASN A 69 -7.41 -10.50 1.40
C ASN A 69 -5.96 -10.27 1.90
N ASP A 70 -5.21 -9.39 1.25
CA ASP A 70 -3.79 -9.12 1.58
C ASP A 70 -3.50 -7.62 1.48
N HIS A 71 -4.29 -6.77 2.14
CA HIS A 71 -4.13 -5.32 2.10
C HIS A 71 -2.99 -4.86 3.01
N HIS A 72 -1.83 -4.55 2.46
CA HIS A 72 -0.67 -4.24 3.29
C HIS A 72 0.40 -3.43 2.58
N VAL A 73 1.32 -2.90 3.40
CA VAL A 73 2.67 -2.52 2.97
C VAL A 73 3.68 -3.29 3.78
N ARG A 74 4.62 -3.99 3.12
CA ARG A 74 5.74 -4.66 3.79
C ARG A 74 6.94 -3.73 3.73
N ILE A 75 7.51 -3.43 4.89
CA ILE A 75 8.73 -2.63 5.01
C ILE A 75 9.88 -3.46 5.57
N LYS A 76 11.10 -3.07 5.24
CA LYS A 76 12.30 -3.57 5.89
C LYS A 76 12.52 -2.84 7.21
N VAL A 77 12.64 -3.61 8.28
CA VAL A 77 13.01 -3.11 9.60
C VAL A 77 14.36 -3.68 9.98
N THR A 78 15.24 -2.83 10.46
CA THR A 78 16.50 -3.21 11.10
C THR A 78 16.33 -3.15 12.60
N SER A 79 16.87 -4.15 13.30
CA SER A 79 16.94 -4.10 14.78
C SER A 79 17.91 -2.97 15.16
N GLU A 80 17.43 -1.94 15.85
CA GLU A 80 18.34 -1.03 16.54
C GLU A 80 18.83 -1.75 17.82
N ASP A 81 20.15 -1.88 17.95
CA ASP A 81 20.81 -2.51 19.10
C ASP A 81 20.84 -1.47 20.23
N ASP A 82 19.68 -1.13 20.80
CA ASP A 82 19.63 -0.21 21.93
C ASP A 82 20.13 -0.95 23.18
N ARG A 83 21.33 -0.59 23.64
CA ARG A 83 22.02 -1.23 24.78
C ARG A 83 21.43 -0.80 26.13
N ASP A 84 20.12 -0.69 26.22
CA ASP A 84 19.43 -0.50 27.49
C ASP A 84 18.40 -1.62 27.69
N ASP A 85 18.52 -2.26 28.85
CA ASP A 85 17.94 -3.55 29.26
C ASP A 85 16.41 -3.50 29.48
N THR A 86 15.65 -2.90 28.55
CA THR A 86 14.18 -2.81 28.63
C THR A 86 13.42 -3.26 27.37
N GLY A 87 14.12 -3.74 26.34
CA GLY A 87 13.52 -4.46 25.22
C GLY A 87 14.14 -4.11 23.88
N THR A 88 14.29 -5.09 23.00
CA THR A 88 14.65 -4.87 21.58
C THR A 88 13.56 -4.07 20.89
N GLY A 89 13.63 -2.75 20.96
CA GLY A 89 12.64 -1.83 20.41
C GLY A 89 12.90 -1.58 18.93
N ILE A 90 11.90 -1.84 18.09
CA ILE A 90 11.88 -1.31 16.72
C ILE A 90 11.46 0.15 16.81
N ALA A 91 12.36 1.09 16.57
CA ALA A 91 12.01 2.51 16.45
C ALA A 91 11.63 2.82 14.99
N VAL A 92 10.33 3.03 14.74
CA VAL A 92 9.82 3.62 13.50
C VAL A 92 8.91 4.79 13.86
N ASP A 93 9.18 5.97 13.31
CA ASP A 93 8.37 7.16 13.55
C ASP A 93 7.21 7.22 12.54
N PHE A 94 6.00 6.93 13.02
CA PHE A 94 4.78 7.00 12.22
C PHE A 94 4.04 8.34 12.31
N ARG A 95 4.56 9.32 13.06
CA ARG A 95 3.84 10.58 13.33
C ARG A 95 3.49 11.30 12.02
N GLY A 96 2.21 11.64 11.87
CA GLY A 96 1.70 12.31 10.67
C GLY A 96 1.62 11.44 9.42
N SER A 97 2.03 10.16 9.49
CA SER A 97 1.91 9.21 8.39
C SER A 97 0.55 8.48 8.43
N PRO A 98 0.10 7.90 7.30
CA PRO A 98 -1.09 7.07 7.25
C PRO A 98 -0.85 5.62 7.73
N PHE A 99 0.35 5.30 8.23
CA PHE A 99 0.78 3.93 8.53
C PHE A 99 0.81 3.63 10.02
N MET A 100 0.65 2.36 10.36
CA MET A 100 0.96 1.78 11.65
C MET A 100 1.38 0.33 11.47
N PHE A 101 2.08 -0.27 12.44
CA PHE A 101 2.32 -1.70 12.39
C PHE A 101 0.99 -2.46 12.43
N SER A 102 0.83 -3.39 11.48
CA SER A 102 -0.25 -4.38 11.54
C SER A 102 -0.08 -5.18 12.82
N LYS A 103 -1.18 -5.42 13.55
CA LYS A 103 -1.21 -6.03 14.89
C LYS A 103 -0.12 -7.10 15.02
N MET A 104 0.95 -6.77 15.76
CA MET A 104 2.17 -7.59 15.81
C MET A 104 1.88 -8.96 16.44
N ASN A 105 1.55 -9.96 15.63
CA ASN A 105 1.50 -11.35 16.05
C ASN A 105 2.87 -11.98 15.84
N GLY A 106 3.82 -11.68 16.73
CA GLY A 106 5.13 -12.30 16.66
C GLY A 106 6.06 -11.83 17.77
N ASN A 107 6.42 -12.74 18.67
CA ASN A 107 7.56 -12.54 19.56
C ASN A 107 8.82 -12.72 18.70
N TYR A 108 9.33 -11.65 18.09
CA TYR A 108 10.57 -11.69 17.31
C TYR A 108 11.78 -11.81 18.26
N THR A 109 12.02 -13.01 18.80
CA THR A 109 13.16 -13.31 19.69
C THR A 109 14.37 -13.85 18.94
N LYS A 110 14.66 -13.31 17.75
CA LYS A 110 15.85 -13.74 17.01
C LYS A 110 16.63 -12.53 16.51
N ARG A 111 17.93 -12.50 16.82
CA ARG A 111 18.93 -11.63 16.19
C ARG A 111 18.92 -11.92 14.68
N VAL A 112 18.08 -11.22 13.94
CA VAL A 112 18.18 -11.06 12.50
C VAL A 112 18.51 -9.60 12.27
N GLU A 113 19.51 -9.33 11.44
CA GLU A 113 19.91 -7.95 11.09
C GLU A 113 18.77 -7.18 10.42
N TYR A 114 17.88 -7.88 9.71
CA TYR A 114 16.67 -7.34 9.08
C TYR A 114 15.47 -8.29 9.21
N PHE A 115 14.26 -7.75 9.27
CA PHE A 115 13.03 -8.55 9.07
C PHE A 115 11.93 -7.71 8.40
N PRO A 116 11.05 -8.34 7.60
CA PRO A 116 9.92 -7.66 6.98
C PRO A 116 8.82 -7.42 8.02
N ALA A 117 8.45 -6.15 8.23
CA ALA A 117 7.30 -5.79 9.03
C ALA A 117 6.12 -5.40 8.13
N VAL A 118 4.91 -5.76 8.56
CA VAL A 118 3.67 -5.45 7.84
C VAL A 118 3.04 -4.20 8.45
N LEU A 119 2.65 -3.26 7.60
CA LEU A 119 1.96 -2.03 8.00
C LEU A 119 0.50 -2.07 7.56
N ASP A 120 -0.39 -1.73 8.50
CA ASP A 120 -1.75 -1.30 8.19
C ASP A 120 -1.72 0.19 7.79
N TRP A 121 -2.61 0.60 6.90
CA TRP A 121 -2.71 1.99 6.44
C TRP A 121 -4.11 2.38 6.00
N ALA A 122 -4.47 3.66 6.07
CA ALA A 122 -5.77 4.13 5.59
C ALA A 122 -5.67 5.52 4.96
N ILE A 123 -6.58 5.82 4.03
CA ILE A 123 -6.79 7.19 3.54
C ILE A 123 -7.68 7.90 4.56
N THR A 124 -7.34 9.13 4.95
CA THR A 124 -8.18 9.87 5.90
C THR A 124 -9.53 10.24 5.29
N ASP A 125 -10.56 10.42 6.10
CA ASP A 125 -11.88 10.81 5.59
C ASP A 125 -11.84 12.11 4.75
N GLU A 126 -10.98 13.07 5.12
CA GLU A 126 -10.76 14.30 4.35
C GLU A 126 -10.19 14.05 2.95
N GLU A 127 -9.29 13.08 2.82
CA GLU A 127 -8.69 12.68 1.54
C GLU A 127 -9.67 11.86 0.70
N ALA A 128 -10.51 11.03 1.35
CA ALA A 128 -11.54 10.25 0.70
C ALA A 128 -12.58 11.15 -0.02
N LEU A 129 -12.90 12.33 0.54
CA LEU A 129 -13.77 13.33 -0.11
C LEU A 129 -13.23 13.83 -1.47
N ARG A 130 -11.92 13.67 -1.72
CA ARG A 130 -11.26 14.11 -2.96
C ARG A 130 -11.12 12.98 -3.98
N LEU A 131 -11.45 11.74 -3.60
CA LEU A 131 -11.39 10.63 -4.54
C LEU A 131 -12.54 10.75 -5.55
N PRO A 132 -12.27 10.54 -6.84
CA PRO A 132 -13.25 10.75 -7.90
C PRO A 132 -14.27 9.60 -8.00
N ASN A 133 -14.28 8.68 -7.04
CA ASN A 133 -15.06 7.46 -7.12
C ASN A 133 -16.55 7.77 -6.94
N ARG A 134 -17.24 7.77 -8.07
CA ARG A 134 -18.69 7.89 -8.17
C ARG A 134 -19.30 6.51 -8.01
N ASP A 135 -20.38 6.47 -7.24
CA ASP A 135 -21.29 5.36 -6.98
C ASP A 135 -21.25 4.21 -7.99
N GLY A 136 -21.06 2.98 -7.50
CA GLY A 136 -21.12 1.75 -8.29
C GLY A 136 -20.79 0.50 -7.47
N ASN A 137 -21.11 -0.69 -8.02
CA ASN A 137 -20.87 -1.98 -7.34
C ASN A 137 -19.43 -2.52 -7.50
N ALA A 138 -18.56 -1.78 -8.20
CA ALA A 138 -17.22 -2.23 -8.60
C ALA A 138 -16.17 -2.19 -7.47
N PHE A 139 -16.43 -1.43 -6.39
CA PHE A 139 -15.54 -1.33 -5.24
C PHE A 139 -16.35 -1.11 -3.94
N ALA A 140 -15.70 -1.33 -2.79
CA ALA A 140 -16.27 -1.04 -1.47
C ALA A 140 -15.20 -0.43 -0.56
N CYS A 141 -15.58 0.54 0.27
CA CYS A 141 -14.72 1.15 1.28
C CYS A 141 -15.20 0.80 2.68
N TYR A 142 -14.26 0.46 3.56
CA TYR A 142 -14.52 0.13 4.95
C TYR A 142 -13.83 1.16 5.85
N GLN A 143 -14.55 1.65 6.85
CA GLN A 143 -13.96 2.52 7.86
C GLN A 143 -12.92 1.76 8.68
N PHE A 144 -11.80 2.42 8.90
CA PHE A 144 -10.67 1.93 9.67
C PHE A 144 -10.30 2.98 10.71
N ASN A 145 -10.41 2.61 12.00
CA ASN A 145 -10.02 3.49 13.09
C ASN A 145 -8.59 3.16 13.51
N PHE A 146 -7.73 4.18 13.56
CA PHE A 146 -6.35 4.01 13.98
C PHE A 146 -5.94 5.06 15.02
N SER A 147 -5.21 4.59 16.03
CA SER A 147 -4.58 5.43 17.03
C SER A 147 -3.24 5.90 16.47
N GLN A 148 -3.13 7.16 16.04
CA GLN A 148 -1.79 7.76 15.94
C GLN A 148 -1.23 7.91 17.36
N TYR A 149 0.09 7.88 17.51
CA TYR A 149 0.80 8.15 18.77
C TYR A 149 0.69 9.64 19.17
N VAL A 150 -0.55 10.13 19.28
CA VAL A 150 -0.90 11.42 19.87
C VAL A 150 -2.07 11.10 20.81
N PRO A 151 -1.86 11.18 22.14
CA PRO A 151 -2.91 10.87 23.11
C PRO A 151 -4.16 11.73 22.86
N GLY A 152 -5.30 11.08 22.64
CA GLY A 152 -6.60 11.75 22.49
C GLY A 152 -7.05 12.07 21.06
N THR A 153 -6.26 11.77 20.02
CA THR A 153 -6.69 11.92 18.61
C THR A 153 -6.83 10.55 17.94
N MET A 154 -8.05 9.99 17.96
CA MET A 154 -8.39 8.82 17.15
C MET A 154 -8.66 9.32 15.72
N ARG A 155 -7.87 8.86 14.74
CA ARG A 155 -8.14 9.17 13.34
C ARG A 155 -9.00 8.07 12.76
N SER A 156 -10.05 8.48 12.07
CA SER A 156 -10.83 7.61 11.19
C SER A 156 -10.31 7.78 9.77
N GLY A 157 -10.14 6.66 9.09
CA GLY A 157 -9.82 6.60 7.69
C GLY A 157 -10.62 5.51 7.01
N GLN A 158 -10.37 5.31 5.72
CA GLN A 158 -11.04 4.32 4.91
C GLN A 158 -10.00 3.52 4.12
N GLN A 159 -10.27 2.23 4.01
CA GLN A 159 -9.59 1.33 3.09
C GLN A 159 -10.61 0.87 2.06
N CYS A 160 -10.28 1.02 0.78
CA CYS A 160 -11.13 0.61 -0.32
C CYS A 160 -10.53 -0.58 -1.05
N PHE A 161 -11.42 -1.42 -1.58
CA PHE A 161 -11.09 -2.64 -2.30
C PHE A 161 -11.97 -2.76 -3.53
N CYS A 162 -11.43 -3.29 -4.63
CA CYS A 162 -12.28 -3.74 -5.71
C CYS A 162 -13.21 -4.87 -5.22
N SER A 163 -14.43 -4.89 -5.74
CA SER A 163 -15.40 -5.97 -5.51
C SER A 163 -14.96 -7.24 -6.24
N ASP A 164 -15.54 -8.37 -5.85
CA ASP A 164 -15.22 -9.65 -6.49
C ASP A 164 -15.46 -9.59 -8.00
N GLY A 165 -14.48 -10.09 -8.77
CA GLY A 165 -14.51 -10.01 -10.23
C GLY A 165 -13.96 -8.71 -10.81
N TYR A 166 -13.53 -7.76 -9.99
CA TYR A 166 -12.85 -6.53 -10.42
C TYR A 166 -11.38 -6.53 -9.97
N GLU A 167 -10.54 -5.82 -10.70
CA GLU A 167 -9.10 -5.67 -10.44
C GLU A 167 -8.66 -4.23 -10.70
N GLY A 168 -7.54 -3.82 -10.12
CA GLY A 168 -6.96 -2.49 -10.24
C GLY A 168 -6.97 -1.71 -8.94
N SER A 169 -6.86 -0.37 -9.02
CA SER A 169 -6.83 0.49 -7.84
C SER A 169 -8.21 1.07 -7.57
N PRO A 170 -8.85 0.76 -6.42
CA PRO A 170 -10.12 1.36 -6.03
C PRO A 170 -9.98 2.86 -5.68
N TYR A 171 -8.77 3.42 -5.76
CA TYR A 171 -8.51 4.82 -5.44
C TYR A 171 -8.37 5.68 -6.70
N LEU A 172 -8.44 5.07 -7.89
CA LEU A 172 -8.46 5.76 -9.18
C LEU A 172 -9.88 5.85 -9.75
N PRO A 173 -10.20 6.90 -10.53
CA PRO A 173 -11.46 6.95 -11.25
C PRO A 173 -11.55 5.79 -12.25
N ASN A 174 -12.63 4.99 -12.14
CA ASN A 174 -12.82 3.75 -12.90
C ASN A 174 -11.65 2.75 -12.72
N GLY A 175 -10.93 2.81 -11.60
CA GLY A 175 -9.75 1.99 -11.39
C GLY A 175 -10.05 0.51 -11.09
N CYS A 176 -11.26 0.19 -10.63
CA CYS A 176 -11.75 -1.19 -10.55
C CYS A 176 -12.47 -1.56 -11.85
N GLU A 177 -11.82 -2.37 -12.67
CA GLU A 177 -12.37 -2.83 -13.94
C GLU A 177 -12.60 -4.35 -13.88
N GLY A 178 -13.66 -4.81 -14.55
CA GLY A 178 -14.05 -6.22 -14.50
C GLY A 178 -12.96 -7.09 -15.13
N LYS A 179 -12.53 -8.13 -14.42
CA LYS A 179 -11.66 -9.16 -15.00
C LYS A 179 -12.42 -9.79 -16.16
N LEU A 180 -11.94 -9.60 -17.38
CA LEU A 180 -12.40 -10.39 -18.51
C LEU A 180 -12.09 -11.85 -18.16
N LEU A 181 -13.13 -12.62 -17.84
CA LEU A 181 -13.01 -14.06 -17.71
C LEU A 181 -12.53 -14.59 -19.05
N GLN A 182 -11.24 -14.93 -19.14
CA GLN A 182 -10.67 -15.64 -20.28
C GLN A 182 -11.13 -17.12 -20.24
N PHE A 183 -12.43 -17.33 -20.27
CA PHE A 183 -13.06 -18.63 -20.43
C PHE A 183 -13.78 -18.67 -21.78
N SER A 184 -13.05 -18.81 -22.90
CA SER A 184 -13.65 -19.34 -24.15
C SER A 184 -12.69 -19.83 -25.24
N LEU A 185 -11.40 -20.17 -25.00
CA LEU A 185 -10.56 -20.79 -26.04
C LEU A 185 -9.74 -22.04 -25.63
N GLU A 186 -9.99 -22.66 -24.48
CA GLU A 186 -9.39 -23.98 -24.13
C GLU A 186 -10.43 -25.10 -23.91
N SER A 187 -11.57 -25.06 -24.61
CA SER A 187 -12.56 -26.16 -24.56
C SER A 187 -13.07 -26.65 -25.92
N ARG A 188 -12.33 -26.41 -27.01
CA ARG A 188 -12.58 -27.01 -28.32
C ARG A 188 -11.29 -27.47 -28.99
N ASP A 189 -10.63 -28.44 -28.37
CA ASP A 189 -9.75 -29.39 -29.08
C ASP A 189 -9.59 -30.65 -28.22
N ARG A 190 -10.65 -31.46 -28.17
CA ARG A 190 -10.54 -32.92 -28.15
C ARG A 190 -11.86 -33.58 -28.53
#